data_AF-A0A848XFC8-F1
#
_entry.id   AF-A0A848XFC8-F1
#
_cell.length_a   1.000
_cell.length_b   1.000
_cell.length_c   1.000
_cell.angle_alpha   90.00
_cell.angle_beta   90.00
_cell.angle_gamma   90.00
#
_symmetry.space_group_name_H-M   'P 1'
#
loop_
_entity.id
_entity.type
_entity.pdbx_description
1 polymer ?
#
loop_
_entity_poly.entity_id
_entity_poly.type
_entity_poly.pdbx_seq_one_letter_code
_entity_poly.pdbx_strand_id
1 'polypeptide(L)'
;MSPGTSRESRRMGPGASRRGKRMHPGESRHYTAWLRPAVFALGAVACLPAQPAELRGQTVDVTPFLSAESAEARHEASRALVADSVSAEAVYRALEAGRDYDVLVATGRVEAARPGDREEPYRYFFVVPETYDPGRRYPVRFYLHGGVSRPARGTGGAWWSRWEGLASEDHISVFPQAWAESTWWTGDQVDNLRLILSDLKRQYNVDENRATVTGVSDGGTGAYYLGMKDPTPWAALFPFIGSPGVLLNPRVGAEGGIHMGNLINTPLYIVNGETDRLYPVRSVEPYLRSFSEAGVPFEFHPQPGGHDTSFWPGLAESIDAFHHNFPRDPHPERVVWATESEGHFPRAHWVVIEEVGHIDGDEGRAALAGLTESGQAAVVDARRTGNTVLLQVFHAPRVRLLISPAVFDLTEPIRVVFNGTEVFTGRVEPSVETLLKWTARDDDRTMLYLAELEVSAPGS
;
A
#
# COMPACT_ATOMS: atom_id res chain seq x y z
N MET A 1 57.71 23.13 -74.91
CA MET A 1 56.25 23.04 -74.77
C MET A 1 55.95 22.60 -73.35
N SER A 2 55.02 23.32 -72.72
CA SER A 2 54.60 23.43 -71.30
C SER A 2 55.03 22.38 -70.24
N PRO A 3 55.36 22.82 -69.00
CA PRO A 3 55.62 21.97 -67.84
C PRO A 3 54.39 21.81 -66.93
N GLY A 4 54.41 20.82 -66.02
CA GLY A 4 53.42 20.71 -64.95
C GLY A 4 53.70 19.54 -64.00
N THR A 5 54.26 19.85 -62.83
CA THR A 5 54.69 18.91 -61.79
C THR A 5 53.62 18.69 -60.69
N SER A 6 53.49 17.42 -60.30
CA SER A 6 53.39 16.91 -58.92
C SER A 6 52.06 16.90 -58.13
N ARG A 7 51.89 15.75 -57.45
CA ARG A 7 51.48 15.47 -56.06
C ARG A 7 50.21 14.63 -55.82
N GLU A 8 50.40 13.75 -54.84
CA GLU A 8 49.57 12.66 -54.33
C GLU A 8 48.30 13.12 -53.61
N SER A 9 47.28 12.25 -53.53
CA SER A 9 46.74 11.81 -52.22
C SER A 9 45.62 10.74 -52.33
N ARG A 10 45.78 9.72 -51.48
CA ARG A 10 44.79 8.95 -50.70
C ARG A 10 43.62 8.23 -51.40
N ARG A 11 43.70 6.90 -51.35
CA ARG A 11 42.59 5.93 -51.44
C ARG A 11 41.79 5.89 -50.13
N MET A 12 40.46 5.83 -50.22
CA MET A 12 39.53 5.30 -49.23
C MET A 12 38.41 4.56 -49.99
N GLY A 13 38.09 3.33 -49.56
CA GLY A 13 37.18 2.40 -50.24
C GLY A 13 35.67 2.66 -50.02
N PRO A 14 34.78 1.91 -50.70
CA PRO A 14 33.36 2.23 -50.78
C PRO A 14 32.51 1.63 -49.64
N GLY A 15 31.34 2.25 -49.46
CA GLY A 15 30.46 2.13 -48.31
C GLY A 15 29.78 0.78 -48.07
N ALA A 16 29.51 0.50 -46.80
CA ALA A 16 28.67 -0.60 -46.35
C ALA A 16 27.25 -0.09 -46.06
N SER A 17 26.26 -0.71 -46.71
CA SER A 17 24.84 -0.43 -46.57
C SER A 17 24.30 -0.87 -45.21
N ARG A 18 23.61 0.02 -44.48
CA ARG A 18 22.77 -0.34 -43.33
C ARG A 18 21.48 -0.98 -43.81
N ARG A 19 21.34 -2.31 -43.65
CA ARG A 19 20.03 -2.98 -43.69
C ARG A 19 19.38 -2.83 -42.31
N GLY A 20 18.31 -2.05 -42.24
CA GLY A 20 17.42 -2.02 -41.09
C GLY A 20 16.72 -3.38 -40.94
N LYS A 21 16.83 -3.99 -39.75
CA LYS A 21 15.96 -5.10 -39.37
C LYS A 21 14.55 -4.55 -39.15
N ARG A 22 13.60 -5.00 -39.98
CA ARG A 22 12.17 -4.87 -39.70
C ARG A 22 11.85 -5.72 -38.46
N MET A 23 11.22 -5.11 -37.46
CA MET A 23 10.65 -5.83 -36.31
C MET A 23 9.35 -6.51 -36.74
N HIS A 24 9.20 -7.78 -36.40
CA HIS A 24 7.94 -8.52 -36.52
C HIS A 24 7.07 -8.26 -35.28
N PRO A 25 5.74 -8.07 -35.42
CA PRO A 25 4.82 -8.06 -34.29
C PRO A 25 4.47 -9.51 -33.92
N GLY A 26 4.71 -9.92 -32.66
CA GLY A 26 4.27 -11.25 -32.22
C GLY A 26 4.96 -11.87 -30.99
N GLU A 27 5.96 -11.23 -30.36
CA GLU A 27 6.49 -11.72 -29.08
C GLU A 27 5.88 -10.91 -27.93
N SER A 28 4.86 -11.49 -27.28
CA SER A 28 4.32 -11.02 -26.01
C SER A 28 5.44 -11.01 -24.98
N ARG A 29 5.96 -9.82 -24.67
CA ARG A 29 6.95 -9.63 -23.62
C ARG A 29 6.27 -9.84 -22.27
N HIS A 30 6.46 -11.00 -21.68
CA HIS A 30 6.11 -11.22 -20.28
C HIS A 30 7.11 -10.45 -19.42
N TYR A 31 6.63 -9.38 -18.78
CA TYR A 31 7.38 -8.69 -17.74
C TYR A 31 7.02 -9.35 -16.39
N THR A 32 7.95 -10.13 -15.85
CA THR A 32 7.89 -10.65 -14.48
C THR A 32 9.12 -10.17 -13.73
N ALA A 33 8.93 -9.30 -12.75
CA ALA A 33 9.97 -8.91 -11.81
C ALA A 33 9.82 -9.77 -10.54
N TRP A 34 10.48 -10.93 -10.49
CA TRP A 34 10.49 -11.76 -9.29
C TRP A 34 11.61 -11.37 -8.32
N LEU A 35 11.22 -11.07 -7.09
CA LEU A 35 11.82 -11.69 -5.92
C LEU A 35 10.65 -12.30 -5.13
N ARG A 36 10.61 -13.63 -4.99
CA ARG A 36 9.77 -14.28 -3.98
C ARG A 36 10.52 -14.14 -2.65
N PRO A 37 10.13 -13.25 -1.70
CA PRO A 37 10.46 -13.56 -0.33
C PRO A 37 9.59 -14.77 0.02
N ALA A 38 10.23 -15.89 0.36
CA ALA A 38 9.55 -16.91 1.13
C ALA A 38 9.24 -16.29 2.51
N VAL A 39 8.08 -15.63 2.65
CA VAL A 39 7.62 -15.16 3.95
C VAL A 39 7.13 -16.41 4.69
N PHE A 40 8.05 -17.09 5.36
CA PHE A 40 7.68 -17.95 6.46
C PHE A 40 7.23 -17.01 7.58
N ALA A 41 5.92 -16.85 7.75
CA ALA A 41 5.36 -16.41 9.02
C ALA A 41 5.59 -17.53 10.05
N LEU A 42 6.84 -17.71 10.48
CA LEU A 42 7.11 -18.31 11.77
C LEU A 42 6.48 -17.38 12.78
N GLY A 43 5.59 -17.90 13.63
CA GLY A 43 5.01 -17.11 14.72
C GLY A 43 6.15 -16.49 15.53
N ALA A 44 6.38 -15.20 15.31
CA ALA A 44 7.43 -14.48 16.01
C ALA A 44 6.96 -14.35 17.46
N VAL A 45 7.74 -14.93 18.38
CA VAL A 45 7.49 -14.70 19.81
C VAL A 45 7.94 -13.28 20.10
N ALA A 46 7.00 -12.38 20.39
CA ALA A 46 7.31 -11.01 20.78
C ALA A 46 8.34 -10.99 21.93
N CYS A 47 9.48 -10.33 21.72
CA CYS A 47 10.55 -10.18 22.72
C CYS A 47 10.35 -8.87 23.50
N LEU A 48 9.82 -8.98 24.72
CA LEU A 48 9.47 -7.84 25.57
C LEU A 48 10.37 -7.78 26.82
N PRO A 49 10.71 -6.57 27.31
CA PRO A 49 11.50 -6.42 28.52
C PRO A 49 10.77 -7.01 29.73
N ALA A 50 11.56 -7.50 30.70
CA ALA A 50 11.04 -8.08 31.92
C ALA A 50 10.25 -7.04 32.73
N GLN A 51 9.01 -7.37 33.06
CA GLN A 51 8.13 -6.50 33.82
C GLN A 51 8.30 -6.65 35.35
N PRO A 52 7.88 -5.64 36.13
CA PRO A 52 7.73 -5.76 37.57
C PRO A 52 6.96 -7.03 37.93
N ALA A 53 7.39 -7.73 38.99
CA ALA A 53 6.80 -9.01 39.37
C ALA A 53 5.27 -8.92 39.61
N GLU A 54 4.80 -7.77 40.05
CA GLU A 54 3.40 -7.46 40.36
C GLU A 54 2.50 -7.41 39.11
N LEU A 55 3.07 -7.22 37.91
CA LEU A 55 2.34 -7.09 36.65
C LEU A 55 2.42 -8.35 35.77
N ARG A 56 3.22 -9.35 36.15
CA ARG A 56 3.41 -10.57 35.35
C ARG A 56 2.15 -11.44 35.37
N GLY A 57 1.71 -11.87 34.18
CA GLY A 57 0.53 -12.73 34.02
C GLY A 57 -0.80 -12.00 34.24
N GLN A 58 -0.79 -10.67 34.26
CA GLN A 58 -2.01 -9.87 34.30
C GLN A 58 -2.86 -10.17 33.06
N THR A 59 -4.15 -10.42 33.26
CA THR A 59 -5.14 -10.46 32.18
C THR A 59 -5.78 -9.08 32.10
N VAL A 60 -5.82 -8.47 30.92
CA VAL A 60 -6.39 -7.14 30.70
C VAL A 60 -7.59 -7.26 29.77
N ASP A 61 -8.71 -6.69 30.19
CA ASP A 61 -9.91 -6.60 29.35
C ASP A 61 -9.79 -5.38 28.42
N VAL A 62 -9.56 -5.65 27.14
CA VAL A 62 -9.53 -4.64 26.07
C VAL A 62 -10.86 -4.53 25.32
N THR A 63 -11.88 -5.29 25.74
CA THR A 63 -13.19 -5.33 25.06
C THR A 63 -13.81 -3.94 24.93
N PRO A 64 -13.86 -3.09 25.99
CA PRO A 64 -14.42 -1.74 25.85
C PRO A 64 -13.71 -0.87 24.81
N PHE A 65 -12.40 -1.05 24.64
CA PHE A 65 -11.61 -0.34 23.63
C PHE A 65 -11.89 -0.87 22.22
N LEU A 66 -11.99 -2.19 22.06
CA LEU A 66 -12.27 -2.80 20.76
C LEU A 66 -13.73 -2.55 20.33
N SER A 67 -14.70 -2.72 21.22
CA SER A 67 -16.13 -2.61 20.90
C SER A 67 -16.64 -1.16 20.85
N ALA A 68 -15.79 -0.16 21.06
CA ALA A 68 -16.19 1.25 21.03
C ALA A 68 -16.76 1.65 19.65
N GLU A 69 -17.98 2.19 19.65
CA GLU A 69 -18.70 2.62 18.43
C GLU A 69 -18.36 4.05 17.99
N SER A 70 -17.69 4.83 18.84
CA SER A 70 -17.28 6.22 18.55
C SER A 70 -15.83 6.48 18.94
N ALA A 71 -15.23 7.51 18.34
CA ALA A 71 -13.87 7.93 18.66
C ALA A 71 -13.75 8.38 20.11
N GLU A 72 -14.78 9.04 20.66
CA GLU A 72 -14.86 9.51 22.03
C GLU A 72 -14.90 8.33 23.01
N ALA A 73 -15.77 7.35 22.77
CA ALA A 73 -15.87 6.14 23.59
C ALA A 73 -14.55 5.36 23.57
N ARG A 74 -13.92 5.26 22.39
CA ARG A 74 -12.63 4.59 22.24
C ARG A 74 -11.52 5.33 22.99
N HIS A 75 -11.51 6.65 22.91
CA HIS A 75 -10.56 7.48 23.65
C HIS A 75 -10.75 7.35 25.17
N GLU A 76 -11.98 7.29 25.66
CA GLU A 76 -12.27 7.04 27.07
C GLU A 76 -11.79 5.66 27.53
N ALA A 77 -12.06 4.60 26.76
CA ALA A 77 -11.54 3.27 27.05
C ALA A 77 -10.00 3.23 27.06
N SER A 78 -9.34 3.96 26.15
CA SER A 78 -7.89 4.09 26.17
C SER A 78 -7.37 4.77 27.44
N ARG A 79 -8.02 5.86 27.87
CA ARG A 79 -7.64 6.56 29.12
C ARG A 79 -7.81 5.66 30.34
N ALA A 80 -8.86 4.83 30.38
CA ALA A 80 -9.06 3.87 31.46
C ALA A 80 -7.91 2.85 31.54
N LEU A 81 -7.55 2.23 30.41
CA LEU A 81 -6.43 1.28 30.34
C LEU A 81 -5.10 1.93 30.77
N VAL A 82 -4.82 3.16 30.35
CA VAL A 82 -3.60 3.87 30.76
C VAL A 82 -3.62 4.22 32.25
N ALA A 83 -4.76 4.65 32.80
CA ALA A 83 -4.89 5.02 34.21
C ALA A 83 -4.72 3.82 35.15
N ASP A 84 -5.19 2.64 34.73
CA ASP A 84 -5.08 1.40 35.50
C ASP A 84 -3.65 0.86 35.60
N SER A 85 -2.67 1.54 34.96
CA SER A 85 -1.23 1.19 35.02
C SER A 85 -0.96 -0.27 34.65
N VAL A 86 -1.72 -0.78 33.68
CA VAL A 86 -1.64 -2.16 33.21
C VAL A 86 -0.33 -2.44 32.47
N SER A 87 0.03 -3.72 32.45
CA SER A 87 1.15 -4.23 31.66
C SER A 87 0.98 -3.98 30.16
N ALA A 88 1.95 -3.30 29.53
CA ALA A 88 1.97 -3.11 28.07
C ALA A 88 2.00 -4.43 27.30
N GLU A 89 2.70 -5.44 27.83
CA GLU A 89 2.67 -6.82 27.31
C GLU A 89 1.27 -7.44 27.39
N ALA A 90 0.58 -7.30 28.52
CA ALA A 90 -0.76 -7.85 28.67
C ALA A 90 -1.76 -7.19 27.71
N VAL A 91 -1.69 -5.86 27.53
CA VAL A 91 -2.50 -5.16 26.53
C VAL A 91 -2.14 -5.63 25.12
N TYR A 92 -0.84 -5.75 24.80
CA TYR A 92 -0.39 -6.24 23.49
C TYR A 92 -0.95 -7.63 23.20
N ARG A 93 -0.84 -8.58 24.14
CA ARG A 93 -1.36 -9.95 23.97
C ARG A 93 -2.88 -9.97 23.83
N ALA A 94 -3.59 -9.14 24.58
CA ALA A 94 -5.05 -9.04 24.47
C ALA A 94 -5.48 -8.47 23.10
N LEU A 95 -4.78 -7.45 22.59
CA LEU A 95 -5.04 -6.89 21.27
C LEU A 95 -4.62 -7.84 20.12
N GLU A 96 -3.54 -8.60 20.30
CA GLU A 96 -3.06 -9.62 19.36
C GLU A 96 -4.08 -10.77 19.21
N ALA A 97 -4.72 -11.18 20.31
CA ALA A 97 -5.82 -12.14 20.27
C ALA A 97 -7.00 -11.62 19.42
N GLY A 98 -7.27 -10.33 19.50
CA GLY A 98 -8.29 -9.64 18.70
C GLY A 98 -9.67 -9.68 19.37
N ARG A 99 -10.70 -9.52 18.55
CA ARG A 99 -12.11 -9.48 18.99
C ARG A 99 -12.71 -10.89 19.03
N ASP A 100 -13.67 -11.07 19.90
CA ASP A 100 -14.68 -12.11 19.72
C ASP A 100 -15.69 -11.64 18.68
N TYR A 101 -15.85 -12.42 17.61
CA TYR A 101 -16.78 -12.10 16.52
C TYR A 101 -18.08 -12.90 16.68
N ASP A 102 -19.21 -12.24 16.49
CA ASP A 102 -20.53 -12.86 16.60
C ASP A 102 -20.84 -13.73 15.37
N VAL A 103 -21.59 -14.80 15.58
CA VAL A 103 -22.18 -15.62 14.52
C VAL A 103 -23.45 -14.99 13.94
N LEU A 104 -24.13 -14.13 14.70
CA LEU A 104 -25.38 -13.46 14.32
C LEU A 104 -25.15 -12.09 13.66
N VAL A 105 -24.16 -12.02 12.76
CA VAL A 105 -23.88 -10.84 11.92
C VAL A 105 -24.63 -10.91 10.58
N ALA A 106 -24.73 -9.78 9.88
CA ALA A 106 -25.36 -9.75 8.56
C ALA A 106 -24.51 -10.52 7.54
N THR A 107 -25.11 -11.51 6.88
CA THR A 107 -24.52 -12.25 5.75
C THR A 107 -25.16 -11.84 4.43
N GLY A 108 -24.60 -12.32 3.32
CA GLY A 108 -25.07 -11.97 1.98
C GLY A 108 -24.76 -10.51 1.65
N ARG A 109 -25.58 -9.89 0.81
CA ARG A 109 -25.37 -8.50 0.38
C ARG A 109 -25.89 -7.51 1.42
N VAL A 110 -25.00 -6.65 1.89
CA VAL A 110 -25.30 -5.55 2.82
C VAL A 110 -24.99 -4.21 2.15
N GLU A 111 -25.97 -3.30 2.12
CA GLU A 111 -25.78 -1.92 1.65
C GLU A 111 -25.46 -1.00 2.81
N ALA A 112 -24.50 -0.10 2.60
CA ALA A 112 -24.06 0.85 3.61
C ALA A 112 -23.68 2.18 2.95
N ALA A 113 -23.58 3.22 3.79
CA ALA A 113 -23.10 4.52 3.36
C ALA A 113 -22.34 5.17 4.52
N ARG A 114 -21.21 5.80 4.21
CA ARG A 114 -20.49 6.63 5.18
C ARG A 114 -20.76 8.11 4.90
N PRO A 115 -20.97 8.93 5.94
CA PRO A 115 -20.97 10.37 5.76
C PRO A 115 -19.59 10.84 5.32
N GLY A 116 -19.54 11.99 4.67
CA GLY A 116 -18.33 12.65 4.22
C GLY A 116 -18.48 14.15 4.24
N ASP A 117 -17.44 14.87 3.82
CA ASP A 117 -17.47 16.33 3.70
C ASP A 117 -18.30 16.82 2.49
N ARG A 118 -18.82 15.88 1.70
CA ARG A 118 -19.56 16.15 0.47
C ARG A 118 -21.05 15.87 0.67
N GLU A 119 -21.88 16.48 -0.18
CA GLU A 119 -23.33 16.31 -0.14
C GLU A 119 -23.74 14.85 -0.37
N GLU A 120 -23.09 14.17 -1.32
CA GLU A 120 -23.31 12.73 -1.52
C GLU A 120 -22.49 11.91 -0.51
N PRO A 121 -23.12 10.99 0.25
CA PRO A 121 -22.40 10.07 1.11
C PRO A 121 -21.60 9.04 0.30
N TYR A 122 -20.54 8.50 0.90
CA TYR A 122 -19.78 7.41 0.31
C TYR A 122 -20.56 6.10 0.39
N ARG A 123 -21.27 5.78 -0.69
CA ARG A 123 -22.06 4.55 -0.76
C ARG A 123 -21.19 3.37 -1.14
N TYR A 124 -21.49 2.24 -0.53
CA TYR A 124 -20.86 0.97 -0.84
C TYR A 124 -21.84 -0.16 -0.52
N PHE A 125 -21.60 -1.32 -1.10
CA PHE A 125 -22.17 -2.55 -0.58
C PHE A 125 -21.06 -3.57 -0.46
N PHE A 126 -21.26 -4.54 0.42
CA PHE A 126 -20.36 -5.67 0.55
C PHE A 126 -21.16 -6.96 0.61
N VAL A 127 -20.50 -8.04 0.27
CA VAL A 127 -21.08 -9.38 0.25
C VAL A 127 -20.26 -10.24 1.18
N VAL A 128 -20.90 -10.69 2.24
CA VAL A 128 -20.33 -11.62 3.22
C VAL A 128 -20.79 -13.03 2.83
N PRO A 129 -19.90 -14.03 2.88
CA PRO A 129 -20.28 -15.44 2.71
C PRO A 129 -21.54 -15.81 3.48
N GLU A 130 -22.48 -16.53 2.87
CA GLU A 130 -23.68 -17.00 3.57
C GLU A 130 -23.31 -18.03 4.64
N THR A 131 -22.16 -18.69 4.47
CA THR A 131 -21.58 -19.64 5.43
C THR A 131 -20.53 -19.00 6.35
N TYR A 132 -20.65 -17.69 6.62
CA TYR A 132 -19.72 -16.98 7.52
C TYR A 132 -19.55 -17.71 8.87
N ASP A 133 -18.29 -18.02 9.17
CA ASP A 133 -17.85 -18.63 10.43
C ASP A 133 -16.92 -17.67 11.16
N PRO A 134 -17.29 -17.11 12.34
CA PRO A 134 -16.43 -16.22 13.09
C PRO A 134 -15.12 -16.88 13.55
N GLY A 135 -15.00 -18.21 13.53
CA GLY A 135 -13.74 -18.93 13.77
C GLY A 135 -12.75 -18.87 12.60
N ARG A 136 -13.19 -18.51 11.38
CA ARG A 136 -12.35 -18.36 10.18
C ARG A 136 -12.02 -16.88 9.96
N ARG A 137 -10.77 -16.60 9.58
CA ARG A 137 -10.36 -15.28 9.07
C ARG A 137 -10.61 -15.18 7.57
N TYR A 138 -11.36 -14.17 7.15
CA TYR A 138 -11.75 -13.98 5.76
C TYR A 138 -10.92 -12.89 5.07
N PRO A 139 -10.30 -13.20 3.91
CA PRO A 139 -9.79 -12.17 3.00
C PRO A 139 -10.86 -11.14 2.63
N VAL A 140 -10.45 -9.92 2.30
CA VAL A 140 -11.33 -8.87 1.80
C VAL A 140 -10.87 -8.46 0.40
N ARG A 141 -11.80 -8.40 -0.55
CA ARG A 141 -11.52 -7.97 -1.94
C ARG A 141 -12.37 -6.77 -2.28
N PHE A 142 -11.74 -5.62 -2.48
CA PHE A 142 -12.37 -4.40 -2.98
C PHE A 142 -12.42 -4.42 -4.50
N TYR A 143 -13.53 -3.96 -5.07
CA TYR A 143 -13.77 -3.90 -6.50
C TYR A 143 -14.14 -2.45 -6.92
N LEU A 144 -13.17 -1.73 -7.50
CA LEU A 144 -13.30 -0.32 -7.91
C LEU A 144 -13.79 -0.18 -9.36
N HIS A 145 -14.91 0.51 -9.56
CA HIS A 145 -15.59 0.57 -10.86
C HIS A 145 -14.96 1.63 -11.79
N GLY A 146 -15.18 1.48 -13.10
CA GLY A 146 -14.80 2.49 -14.09
C GLY A 146 -15.83 3.62 -14.25
N GLY A 147 -15.51 4.65 -15.02
CA GLY A 147 -16.44 5.70 -15.43
C GLY A 147 -16.77 6.68 -14.30
N VAL A 148 -15.77 7.09 -13.54
CA VAL A 148 -15.94 7.91 -12.33
C VAL A 148 -16.22 9.37 -12.62
N SER A 149 -16.00 9.85 -13.84
CA SER A 149 -16.36 11.23 -14.25
C SER A 149 -17.88 11.39 -14.53
N ARG A 150 -18.72 10.78 -13.71
CA ARG A 150 -20.19 10.80 -13.80
C ARG A 150 -20.77 11.17 -12.43
N PRO A 151 -21.98 11.76 -12.37
CA PRO A 151 -22.65 11.99 -11.10
C PRO A 151 -22.81 10.68 -10.31
N ALA A 152 -22.91 10.81 -8.99
CA ALA A 152 -23.15 9.67 -8.12
C ALA A 152 -24.42 8.91 -8.53
N ARG A 153 -24.34 7.58 -8.51
CA ARG A 153 -25.47 6.71 -8.84
C ARG A 153 -26.11 6.24 -7.54
N GLY A 154 -27.11 6.98 -7.04
CA GLY A 154 -27.84 6.80 -5.77
C GLY A 154 -27.73 5.47 -5.01
N THR A 155 -28.85 4.84 -4.62
CA THR A 155 -28.82 3.59 -3.82
C THR A 155 -28.88 2.35 -4.71
N GLY A 156 -28.72 1.15 -4.15
CA GLY A 156 -28.95 -0.10 -4.88
C GLY A 156 -27.76 -0.64 -5.68
N GLY A 157 -26.56 -0.07 -5.55
CA GLY A 157 -25.34 -0.63 -6.16
C GLY A 157 -25.25 -0.49 -7.68
N ALA A 158 -26.02 0.43 -8.31
CA ALA A 158 -26.11 0.58 -9.76
C ALA A 158 -24.78 0.99 -10.47
N TRP A 159 -23.73 1.30 -9.71
CA TRP A 159 -22.38 1.52 -10.23
C TRP A 159 -21.65 0.22 -10.58
N TRP A 160 -22.03 -0.91 -9.98
CA TRP A 160 -21.44 -2.21 -10.27
C TRP A 160 -22.48 -3.22 -10.75
N SER A 161 -22.50 -3.49 -12.05
CA SER A 161 -23.31 -4.57 -12.62
C SER A 161 -22.57 -5.91 -12.54
N ARG A 162 -23.28 -7.02 -12.33
CA ARG A 162 -22.73 -8.39 -12.33
C ARG A 162 -21.70 -8.64 -11.21
N TRP A 163 -21.99 -8.16 -10.01
CA TRP A 163 -21.16 -8.40 -8.82
C TRP A 163 -21.24 -9.87 -8.36
N GLU A 164 -22.29 -10.59 -8.73
CA GLU A 164 -22.58 -11.96 -8.26
C GLU A 164 -21.45 -12.93 -8.61
N GLY A 165 -20.79 -12.76 -9.76
CA GLY A 165 -19.63 -13.57 -10.16
C GLY A 165 -18.31 -13.20 -9.46
N LEU A 166 -18.32 -12.14 -8.64
CA LEU A 166 -17.17 -11.67 -7.85
C LEU A 166 -17.38 -11.92 -6.35
N ALA A 167 -18.59 -12.30 -5.94
CA ALA A 167 -18.87 -12.83 -4.61
C ALA A 167 -18.40 -14.29 -4.52
N SER A 168 -17.97 -14.73 -3.34
CA SER A 168 -17.51 -16.08 -3.07
C SER A 168 -17.73 -16.42 -1.60
N GLU A 169 -17.80 -17.71 -1.27
CA GLU A 169 -17.79 -18.18 0.13
C GLU A 169 -16.39 -18.11 0.77
N ASP A 170 -15.36 -17.74 0.00
CA ASP A 170 -13.97 -17.70 0.46
C ASP A 170 -13.46 -16.33 0.90
N HIS A 171 -14.18 -15.25 0.60
CA HIS A 171 -13.78 -13.89 0.93
C HIS A 171 -14.98 -12.95 1.04
N ILE A 172 -14.78 -11.81 1.70
CA ILE A 172 -15.74 -10.71 1.73
C ILE A 172 -15.47 -9.81 0.52
N SER A 173 -16.47 -9.57 -0.33
CA SER A 173 -16.35 -8.70 -1.50
C SER A 173 -16.92 -7.32 -1.22
N VAL A 174 -16.22 -6.25 -1.59
CA VAL A 174 -16.62 -4.86 -1.31
C VAL A 174 -16.70 -4.05 -2.59
N PHE A 175 -17.79 -3.31 -2.78
CA PHE A 175 -18.10 -2.58 -4.01
C PHE A 175 -18.40 -1.11 -3.67
N PRO A 176 -17.36 -0.28 -3.46
CA PRO A 176 -17.52 1.15 -3.20
C PRO A 176 -17.93 1.92 -4.45
N GLN A 177 -18.52 3.11 -4.24
CA GLN A 177 -18.84 4.07 -5.28
C GLN A 177 -17.82 5.22 -5.34
N ALA A 178 -17.46 5.61 -6.57
CA ALA A 178 -16.84 6.88 -6.89
C ALA A 178 -17.66 7.64 -7.93
N TRP A 179 -17.48 8.96 -7.95
CA TRP A 179 -18.24 9.86 -8.82
C TRP A 179 -17.44 11.12 -9.14
N ALA A 180 -17.99 12.01 -9.97
CA ALA A 180 -17.24 13.08 -10.63
C ALA A 180 -16.55 14.03 -9.64
N GLU A 181 -17.20 14.29 -8.52
CA GLU A 181 -16.65 15.08 -7.44
C GLU A 181 -15.63 14.24 -6.65
N SER A 182 -15.91 12.96 -6.36
CA SER A 182 -15.08 12.04 -5.55
C SER A 182 -14.58 10.83 -6.33
N THR A 183 -13.60 11.08 -7.20
CA THR A 183 -12.97 10.06 -8.05
C THR A 183 -11.99 9.20 -7.26
N TRP A 184 -11.53 8.06 -7.79
CA TRP A 184 -10.56 7.21 -7.07
C TRP A 184 -9.19 7.83 -6.77
N TRP A 185 -8.89 9.01 -7.31
CA TRP A 185 -7.62 9.72 -7.15
C TRP A 185 -7.73 10.99 -6.27
N THR A 186 -8.60 10.93 -5.27
CA THR A 186 -8.78 11.97 -4.25
C THR A 186 -8.54 11.38 -2.86
N GLY A 187 -8.07 12.21 -1.93
CA GLY A 187 -7.69 11.74 -0.61
C GLY A 187 -8.88 11.27 0.23
N ASP A 188 -10.04 11.88 0.02
CA ASP A 188 -11.30 11.47 0.65
C ASP A 188 -11.72 10.03 0.27
N GLN A 189 -11.44 9.57 -0.95
CA GLN A 189 -11.67 8.18 -1.33
C GLN A 189 -10.63 7.24 -0.71
N VAL A 190 -9.38 7.66 -0.58
CA VAL A 190 -8.36 6.85 0.12
C VAL A 190 -8.80 6.61 1.57
N ASP A 191 -9.19 7.68 2.26
CA ASP A 191 -9.70 7.60 3.64
C ASP A 191 -10.98 6.77 3.71
N ASN A 192 -11.92 6.96 2.77
CA ASN A 192 -13.16 6.19 2.72
C ASN A 192 -12.90 4.68 2.57
N LEU A 193 -12.02 4.25 1.66
CA LEU A 193 -11.69 2.84 1.48
C LEU A 193 -11.04 2.23 2.74
N ARG A 194 -10.14 2.98 3.39
CA ARG A 194 -9.53 2.59 4.67
C ARG A 194 -10.59 2.45 5.78
N LEU A 195 -11.53 3.39 5.86
CA LEU A 195 -12.60 3.37 6.86
C LEU A 195 -13.60 2.24 6.61
N ILE A 196 -13.92 1.91 5.35
CA ILE A 196 -14.75 0.73 5.01
C ILE A 196 -14.05 -0.56 5.47
N LEU A 197 -12.74 -0.70 5.20
CA LEU A 197 -11.98 -1.88 5.67
C LEU A 197 -11.95 -1.95 7.20
N SER A 198 -11.78 -0.80 7.87
CA SER A 198 -11.83 -0.69 9.33
C SER A 198 -13.21 -1.09 9.88
N ASP A 199 -14.32 -0.65 9.28
CA ASP A 199 -15.68 -1.09 9.65
C ASP A 199 -15.83 -2.61 9.54
N LEU A 200 -15.35 -3.22 8.45
CA LEU A 200 -15.39 -4.67 8.24
C LEU A 200 -14.55 -5.42 9.28
N LYS A 201 -13.33 -4.96 9.58
CA LYS A 201 -12.46 -5.55 10.61
C LYS A 201 -13.09 -5.53 12.01
N ARG A 202 -13.97 -4.55 12.28
CA ARG A 202 -14.70 -4.45 13.55
C ARG A 202 -15.92 -5.39 13.63
N GLN A 203 -16.57 -5.67 12.50
CA GLN A 203 -17.80 -6.45 12.43
C GLN A 203 -17.57 -7.93 12.10
N TYR A 204 -16.56 -8.25 11.29
CA TYR A 204 -16.27 -9.59 10.78
C TYR A 204 -14.82 -9.99 11.08
N ASN A 205 -14.57 -11.28 11.23
CA ASN A 205 -13.23 -11.82 11.43
C ASN A 205 -12.45 -11.77 10.11
N VAL A 206 -11.84 -10.63 9.83
CA VAL A 206 -11.06 -10.39 8.61
C VAL A 206 -9.64 -10.92 8.77
N ASP A 207 -9.07 -11.48 7.71
CA ASP A 207 -7.62 -11.67 7.56
C ASP A 207 -7.01 -10.35 7.09
N GLU A 208 -6.40 -9.62 8.02
CA GLU A 208 -5.86 -8.27 7.77
C GLU A 208 -4.68 -8.27 6.81
N ASN A 209 -4.03 -9.41 6.59
CA ASN A 209 -2.94 -9.55 5.63
C ASN A 209 -3.45 -10.00 4.25
N ARG A 210 -4.77 -10.10 4.04
CA ARG A 210 -5.38 -10.47 2.76
C ARG A 210 -6.49 -9.51 2.32
N ALA A 211 -6.35 -8.23 2.63
CA ALA A 211 -7.14 -7.17 2.01
C ALA A 211 -6.52 -6.76 0.67
N THR A 212 -7.28 -6.81 -0.43
CA THR A 212 -6.79 -6.54 -1.78
C THR A 212 -7.73 -5.63 -2.54
N VAL A 213 -7.20 -4.92 -3.55
CA VAL A 213 -7.98 -3.97 -4.35
C VAL A 213 -7.86 -4.31 -5.83
N THR A 214 -8.99 -4.66 -6.41
CA THR A 214 -9.15 -4.91 -7.83
C THR A 214 -9.90 -3.76 -8.46
N GLY A 215 -9.40 -3.24 -9.57
CA GLY A 215 -10.00 -2.08 -10.22
C GLY A 215 -10.10 -2.27 -11.72
N VAL A 216 -11.20 -1.80 -12.32
CA VAL A 216 -11.41 -1.85 -13.77
C VAL A 216 -11.45 -0.44 -14.35
N SER A 217 -10.69 -0.19 -15.43
CA SER A 217 -10.67 1.11 -16.12
C SER A 217 -10.22 2.24 -15.19
N ASP A 218 -11.04 3.27 -14.95
CA ASP A 218 -10.77 4.29 -13.92
C ASP A 218 -10.53 3.66 -12.53
N GLY A 219 -11.21 2.57 -12.20
CA GLY A 219 -10.94 1.81 -10.97
C GLY A 219 -9.56 1.16 -10.97
N GLY A 220 -9.08 0.69 -12.13
CA GLY A 220 -7.73 0.15 -12.28
C GLY A 220 -6.67 1.25 -12.13
N THR A 221 -6.95 2.44 -12.66
CA THR A 221 -6.15 3.65 -12.40
C THR A 221 -6.18 4.02 -10.91
N GLY A 222 -7.34 3.93 -10.27
CA GLY A 222 -7.53 4.14 -8.83
C GLY A 222 -6.73 3.18 -7.96
N ALA A 223 -6.60 1.90 -8.36
CA ALA A 223 -5.78 0.94 -7.66
C ALA A 223 -4.30 1.36 -7.62
N TYR A 224 -3.76 1.88 -8.74
CA TYR A 224 -2.40 2.46 -8.74
C TYR A 224 -2.30 3.65 -7.80
N TYR A 225 -3.26 4.58 -7.84
CA TYR A 225 -3.26 5.75 -6.97
C TYR A 225 -3.25 5.35 -5.50
N LEU A 226 -4.12 4.43 -5.11
CA LEU A 226 -4.22 3.92 -3.75
C LEU A 226 -2.92 3.30 -3.26
N GLY A 227 -2.24 2.49 -4.08
CA GLY A 227 -0.92 1.94 -3.71
C GLY A 227 0.17 3.00 -3.56
N MET A 228 0.06 4.11 -4.28
CA MET A 228 1.02 5.22 -4.17
C MET A 228 0.71 6.17 -3.01
N LYS A 229 -0.52 6.16 -2.47
CA LYS A 229 -0.97 7.07 -1.41
C LYS A 229 -1.20 6.40 -0.06
N ASP A 230 -1.67 5.17 -0.02
CA ASP A 230 -1.86 4.43 1.21
C ASP A 230 -1.64 2.92 1.00
N PRO A 231 -0.38 2.47 0.80
CA PRO A 231 -0.09 1.05 0.55
C PRO A 231 -0.33 0.17 1.78
N THR A 232 -0.29 0.77 2.98
CA THR A 232 -0.22 0.08 4.27
C THR A 232 -1.29 -0.99 4.51
N PRO A 233 -2.58 -0.76 4.16
CA PRO A 233 -3.63 -1.75 4.43
C PRO A 233 -3.69 -2.90 3.42
N TRP A 234 -3.03 -2.78 2.27
CA TRP A 234 -3.29 -3.62 1.10
C TRP A 234 -2.20 -4.66 0.87
N ALA A 235 -2.63 -5.90 0.66
CA ALA A 235 -1.75 -7.02 0.35
C ALA A 235 -1.29 -7.02 -1.11
N ALA A 236 -2.18 -6.68 -2.04
CA ALA A 236 -1.93 -6.67 -3.47
C ALA A 236 -2.96 -5.81 -4.21
N LEU A 237 -2.58 -5.31 -5.38
CA LEU A 237 -3.43 -4.52 -6.27
C LEU A 237 -3.58 -5.21 -7.64
N PHE A 238 -4.78 -5.12 -8.19
CA PHE A 238 -5.14 -5.73 -9.47
C PHE A 238 -5.67 -4.64 -10.42
N PRO A 239 -4.78 -3.79 -10.98
CA PRO A 239 -5.17 -2.73 -11.89
C PRO A 239 -5.48 -3.31 -13.29
N PHE A 240 -6.75 -3.58 -13.54
CA PHE A 240 -7.21 -4.09 -14.83
C PHE A 240 -7.60 -2.94 -15.76
N ILE A 241 -7.02 -2.97 -16.96
CA ILE A 241 -7.24 -2.00 -18.03
C ILE A 241 -7.19 -0.54 -17.52
N GLY A 242 -6.29 -0.26 -16.56
CA GLY A 242 -6.02 1.07 -16.02
C GLY A 242 -4.67 1.59 -16.50
N SER A 243 -4.32 2.84 -16.13
CA SER A 243 -3.03 3.42 -16.50
C SER A 243 -2.53 4.48 -15.50
N PRO A 244 -1.29 4.37 -14.99
CA PRO A 244 -0.65 5.45 -14.24
C PRO A 244 -0.56 6.77 -15.01
N GLY A 245 -0.54 6.71 -16.35
CA GLY A 245 -0.49 7.91 -17.19
C GLY A 245 -1.72 8.82 -17.10
N VAL A 246 -2.84 8.30 -16.61
CA VAL A 246 -4.02 9.12 -16.28
C VAL A 246 -3.73 10.01 -15.08
N LEU A 247 -3.09 9.46 -14.04
CA LEU A 247 -2.76 10.18 -12.81
C LEU A 247 -1.73 11.28 -13.05
N LEU A 248 -0.79 11.04 -13.97
CA LEU A 248 0.26 11.99 -14.36
C LEU A 248 -0.24 13.13 -15.27
N ASN A 249 -1.52 13.11 -15.68
CA ASN A 249 -2.09 14.19 -16.49
C ASN A 249 -2.65 15.29 -15.58
N PRO A 250 -2.09 16.52 -15.58
CA PRO A 250 -2.54 17.58 -14.69
C PRO A 250 -4.02 17.96 -14.88
N ARG A 251 -4.62 17.66 -16.03
CA ARG A 251 -6.04 17.93 -16.31
C ARG A 251 -6.99 16.99 -15.56
N VAL A 252 -6.50 15.84 -15.10
CA VAL A 252 -7.27 14.87 -14.32
C VAL A 252 -7.42 15.33 -12.87
N GLY A 253 -6.47 16.14 -12.37
CA GLY A 253 -6.51 16.68 -11.02
C GLY A 253 -6.37 15.60 -9.94
N ALA A 254 -5.50 14.61 -10.17
CA ALA A 254 -5.12 13.67 -9.12
C ALA A 254 -4.53 14.43 -7.92
N GLU A 255 -5.00 14.13 -6.71
CA GLU A 255 -4.54 14.82 -5.52
C GLU A 255 -3.13 14.35 -5.12
N GLY A 256 -2.20 15.30 -5.05
CA GLY A 256 -0.81 15.07 -4.67
C GLY A 256 0.07 14.43 -5.76
N GLY A 257 1.36 14.30 -5.49
CA GLY A 257 2.37 13.78 -6.42
C GLY A 257 2.30 12.25 -6.61
N ILE A 258 2.65 11.77 -7.81
CA ILE A 258 2.52 10.35 -8.18
C ILE A 258 3.88 9.65 -8.08
N HIS A 259 4.17 9.08 -6.92
CA HIS A 259 5.47 8.49 -6.60
C HIS A 259 5.45 6.97 -6.81
N MET A 260 5.93 6.49 -7.97
CA MET A 260 5.89 5.05 -8.31
C MET A 260 6.69 4.17 -7.34
N GLY A 261 7.73 4.71 -6.70
CA GLY A 261 8.52 3.99 -5.69
C GLY A 261 7.72 3.54 -4.48
N ASN A 262 6.59 4.20 -4.19
CA ASN A 262 5.71 3.86 -3.07
C ASN A 262 5.04 2.47 -3.23
N LEU A 263 5.06 1.89 -4.43
CA LEU A 263 4.48 0.58 -4.72
C LEU A 263 5.39 -0.60 -4.34
N ILE A 264 6.59 -0.36 -3.82
CA ILE A 264 7.59 -1.42 -3.58
C ILE A 264 7.09 -2.51 -2.62
N ASN A 265 6.17 -2.18 -1.72
CA ASN A 265 5.62 -3.08 -0.72
C ASN A 265 4.25 -3.66 -1.09
N THR A 266 3.70 -3.33 -2.26
CA THR A 266 2.34 -3.74 -2.67
C THR A 266 2.37 -4.36 -4.07
N PRO A 267 2.49 -5.70 -4.17
CA PRO A 267 2.51 -6.42 -5.44
C PRO A 267 1.34 -6.11 -6.38
N LEU A 268 1.65 -6.07 -7.68
CA LEU A 268 0.68 -5.73 -8.73
C LEU A 268 0.40 -6.90 -9.68
N TYR A 269 -0.87 -7.21 -9.92
CA TYR A 269 -1.30 -8.08 -11.02
C TYR A 269 -1.96 -7.22 -12.11
N ILE A 270 -1.19 -6.92 -13.16
CA ILE A 270 -1.54 -5.91 -14.15
C ILE A 270 -2.07 -6.60 -15.41
N VAL A 271 -3.22 -6.15 -15.91
CA VAL A 271 -3.80 -6.63 -17.17
C VAL A 271 -4.14 -5.44 -18.07
N ASN A 272 -3.65 -5.44 -19.32
CA ASN A 272 -4.05 -4.47 -20.34
C ASN A 272 -4.26 -5.15 -21.69
N GLY A 273 -5.23 -4.67 -22.46
CA GLY A 273 -5.51 -5.16 -23.81
C GLY A 273 -4.55 -4.57 -24.85
N GLU A 274 -4.10 -5.36 -25.82
CA GLU A 274 -3.21 -4.89 -26.90
C GLU A 274 -3.89 -3.85 -27.82
N THR A 275 -5.20 -4.02 -28.04
CA THR A 275 -6.03 -3.17 -28.91
C THR A 275 -6.94 -2.23 -28.12
N ASP A 276 -6.73 -2.11 -26.81
CA ASP A 276 -7.43 -1.15 -25.97
C ASP A 276 -7.28 0.27 -26.56
N ARG A 277 -8.41 0.95 -26.75
CA ARG A 277 -8.45 2.28 -27.37
C ARG A 277 -8.07 3.41 -26.41
N LEU A 278 -8.09 3.14 -25.11
CA LEU A 278 -7.76 4.07 -24.03
C LEU A 278 -6.37 3.79 -23.49
N TYR A 279 -6.12 2.56 -23.04
CA TYR A 279 -4.89 2.17 -22.35
C TYR A 279 -4.25 0.91 -22.96
N PRO A 280 -3.88 0.95 -24.26
CA PRO A 280 -3.24 -0.18 -24.92
C PRO A 280 -1.92 -0.52 -24.22
N VAL A 281 -1.49 -1.78 -24.29
CA VAL A 281 -0.19 -2.26 -23.74
C VAL A 281 0.97 -1.27 -23.97
N ARG A 282 1.13 -0.77 -25.21
CA ARG A 282 2.17 0.22 -25.57
C ARG A 282 2.17 1.51 -24.72
N SER A 283 1.03 1.88 -24.17
CA SER A 283 0.86 3.10 -23.35
C SER A 283 1.26 2.88 -21.90
N VAL A 284 1.19 1.64 -21.40
CA VAL A 284 1.57 1.30 -20.03
C VAL A 284 3.00 0.77 -19.92
N GLU A 285 3.59 0.28 -21.02
CA GLU A 285 4.99 -0.20 -21.08
C GLU A 285 6.04 0.72 -20.44
N PRO A 286 6.00 2.06 -20.60
CA PRO A 286 6.95 2.94 -19.93
C PRO A 286 6.87 2.84 -18.40
N TYR A 287 5.66 2.71 -17.85
CA TYR A 287 5.45 2.59 -16.41
C TYR A 287 5.87 1.21 -15.88
N LEU A 288 5.64 0.14 -16.65
CA LEU A 288 6.17 -1.18 -16.30
C LEU A 288 7.70 -1.19 -16.21
N ARG A 289 8.37 -0.41 -17.07
CA ARG A 289 9.83 -0.21 -16.97
C ARG A 289 10.20 0.53 -15.69
N SER A 290 9.51 1.63 -15.37
CA SER A 290 9.72 2.37 -14.12
C SER A 290 9.48 1.51 -12.89
N PHE A 291 8.45 0.66 -12.89
CA PHE A 291 8.20 -0.33 -11.83
C PHE A 291 9.38 -1.31 -11.69
N SER A 292 9.86 -1.85 -12.81
CA SER A 292 11.02 -2.74 -12.80
C SER A 292 12.30 -2.05 -12.30
N GLU A 293 12.52 -0.78 -12.66
CA GLU A 293 13.68 0.02 -12.23
C GLU A 293 13.60 0.38 -10.74
N ALA A 294 12.40 0.66 -10.22
CA ALA A 294 12.15 0.94 -8.81
C ALA A 294 12.12 -0.31 -7.93
N GLY A 295 12.09 -1.51 -8.53
CA GLY A 295 12.00 -2.79 -7.81
C GLY A 295 10.59 -3.12 -7.29
N VAL A 296 9.56 -2.53 -7.90
CA VAL A 296 8.16 -2.84 -7.59
C VAL A 296 7.85 -4.28 -8.04
N PRO A 297 7.31 -5.15 -7.17
CA PRO A 297 6.91 -6.50 -7.55
C PRO A 297 5.64 -6.46 -8.40
N PHE A 298 5.70 -7.03 -9.62
CA PHE A 298 4.51 -7.13 -10.46
C PHE A 298 4.54 -8.34 -11.41
N GLU A 299 3.34 -8.79 -11.78
CA GLU A 299 3.08 -9.63 -12.93
C GLU A 299 2.29 -8.84 -13.97
N PHE A 300 2.76 -8.84 -15.22
CA PHE A 300 2.04 -8.21 -16.34
C PHE A 300 1.50 -9.24 -17.31
N HIS A 301 0.20 -9.17 -17.56
CA HIS A 301 -0.58 -10.09 -18.37
C HIS A 301 -1.23 -9.32 -19.53
N PRO A 302 -0.51 -9.07 -20.65
CA PRO A 302 -1.11 -8.48 -21.84
C PRO A 302 -2.14 -9.44 -22.44
N GLN A 303 -3.26 -8.90 -22.92
CA GLN A 303 -4.37 -9.71 -23.46
C GLN A 303 -4.73 -9.33 -24.89
N PRO A 304 -5.08 -10.31 -25.75
CA PRO A 304 -5.70 -10.02 -27.04
C PRO A 304 -7.09 -9.44 -26.76
N GLY A 305 -7.28 -8.14 -26.97
CA GLY A 305 -8.56 -7.50 -26.61
C GLY A 305 -8.51 -5.98 -26.53
N GLY A 306 -9.69 -5.41 -26.34
CA GLY A 306 -9.93 -3.97 -26.27
C GLY A 306 -10.03 -3.48 -24.83
N HIS A 307 -10.87 -2.45 -24.64
CA HIS A 307 -11.17 -1.89 -23.32
C HIS A 307 -12.36 -2.63 -22.68
N ASP A 308 -12.15 -3.90 -22.34
CA ASP A 308 -13.16 -4.79 -21.77
C ASP A 308 -12.54 -5.82 -20.82
N THR A 309 -13.37 -6.57 -20.10
CA THR A 309 -12.95 -7.57 -19.10
C THR A 309 -13.14 -9.01 -19.56
N SER A 310 -13.22 -9.27 -20.87
CA SER A 310 -13.42 -10.63 -21.42
C SER A 310 -12.27 -11.59 -21.11
N PHE A 311 -11.09 -11.08 -20.75
CA PHE A 311 -9.95 -11.88 -20.29
C PHE A 311 -10.18 -12.56 -18.93
N TRP A 312 -11.07 -12.02 -18.09
CA TRP A 312 -11.16 -12.40 -16.68
C TRP A 312 -11.42 -13.88 -16.47
N PRO A 313 -12.40 -14.54 -17.15
CA PRO A 313 -12.61 -15.98 -16.99
C PRO A 313 -11.38 -16.83 -17.33
N GLY A 314 -10.58 -16.40 -18.31
CA GLY A 314 -9.35 -17.10 -18.70
C GLY A 314 -8.18 -16.92 -17.72
N LEU A 315 -8.23 -15.88 -16.89
CA LEU A 315 -7.23 -15.58 -15.86
C LEU A 315 -7.74 -15.83 -14.44
N ALA A 316 -8.94 -16.36 -14.24
CA ALA A 316 -9.58 -16.45 -12.92
C ALA A 316 -8.69 -17.23 -11.93
N GLU A 317 -8.18 -18.38 -12.34
CA GLU A 317 -7.30 -19.22 -11.49
C GLU A 317 -6.00 -18.49 -11.12
N SER A 318 -5.36 -17.79 -12.06
CA SER A 318 -4.12 -17.05 -11.79
C SER A 318 -4.36 -15.80 -10.94
N ILE A 319 -5.49 -15.12 -11.13
CA ILE A 319 -5.93 -14.00 -10.27
C ILE A 319 -6.15 -14.49 -8.84
N ASP A 320 -6.89 -15.59 -8.66
CA ASP A 320 -7.13 -16.18 -7.34
C ASP A 320 -5.84 -16.69 -6.69
N ALA A 321 -4.95 -17.30 -7.46
CA ALA A 321 -3.63 -17.69 -6.99
C ALA A 321 -2.82 -16.47 -6.53
N PHE A 322 -2.90 -15.33 -7.22
CA PHE A 322 -2.19 -14.12 -6.80
C PHE A 322 -2.76 -13.55 -5.49
N HIS A 323 -4.09 -13.48 -5.34
CA HIS A 323 -4.73 -13.14 -4.06
C HIS A 323 -4.26 -14.06 -2.92
N HIS A 324 -4.04 -15.35 -3.22
CA HIS A 324 -3.60 -16.31 -2.22
C HIS A 324 -2.10 -16.21 -1.89
N ASN A 325 -1.25 -16.01 -2.90
CA ASN A 325 0.20 -16.15 -2.77
C ASN A 325 0.92 -14.87 -2.30
N PHE A 326 0.24 -13.73 -2.31
CA PHE A 326 0.81 -12.45 -1.88
C PHE A 326 0.03 -11.87 -0.70
N PRO A 327 0.10 -12.50 0.50
CA PRO A 327 -0.34 -11.83 1.71
C PRO A 327 0.55 -10.62 2.01
N ARG A 328 -0.02 -9.60 2.64
CA ARG A 328 0.70 -8.43 3.12
C ARG A 328 1.74 -8.82 4.17
N ASP A 329 2.92 -8.24 4.07
CA ASP A 329 3.85 -8.18 5.19
C ASP A 329 3.49 -6.95 6.04
N PRO A 330 3.04 -7.10 7.30
CA PRO A 330 2.71 -5.96 8.15
C PRO A 330 3.93 -5.15 8.58
N HIS A 331 5.13 -5.75 8.55
CA HIS A 331 6.37 -5.16 9.04
C HIS A 331 7.54 -5.42 8.06
N PRO A 332 7.43 -4.95 6.80
CA PRO A 332 8.41 -5.25 5.77
C PRO A 332 9.80 -4.76 6.15
N GLU A 333 10.83 -5.55 5.83
CA GLU A 333 12.22 -5.19 6.13
C GLU A 333 12.67 -3.91 5.42
N ARG A 334 12.12 -3.61 4.24
CA ARG A 334 12.38 -2.38 3.51
C ARG A 334 11.08 -1.63 3.25
N VAL A 335 11.06 -0.34 3.56
CA VAL A 335 9.98 0.58 3.22
C VAL A 335 10.56 1.71 2.40
N VAL A 336 9.99 1.99 1.24
CA VAL A 336 10.26 3.22 0.49
C VAL A 336 9.00 4.07 0.53
N TRP A 337 9.12 5.28 1.06
CA TRP A 337 8.00 6.20 1.16
C TRP A 337 8.38 7.58 0.67
N ALA A 338 7.56 8.12 -0.22
CA ALA A 338 7.68 9.48 -0.71
C ALA A 338 6.36 10.23 -0.59
N THR A 339 6.45 11.48 -0.12
CA THR A 339 5.29 12.38 0.02
C THR A 339 5.74 13.84 -0.03
N GLU A 340 4.84 14.71 -0.49
CA GLU A 340 4.97 16.16 -0.44
C GLU A 340 4.21 16.78 0.74
N SER A 341 3.57 15.97 1.60
CA SER A 341 2.70 16.43 2.66
C SER A 341 2.98 15.75 3.99
N GLU A 342 2.98 16.55 5.05
CA GLU A 342 3.02 16.11 6.46
C GLU A 342 1.63 15.69 6.95
N GLY A 343 0.57 16.24 6.36
CA GLY A 343 -0.82 16.02 6.79
C GLY A 343 -1.57 14.97 5.99
N HIS A 344 -1.26 14.84 4.69
CA HIS A 344 -1.93 13.91 3.78
C HIS A 344 -0.99 12.75 3.47
N PHE A 345 -1.39 11.55 3.92
CA PHE A 345 -0.63 10.32 3.70
C PHE A 345 0.83 10.36 4.17
N PRO A 346 1.12 10.73 5.44
CA PRO A 346 2.50 10.82 5.91
C PRO A 346 3.16 9.47 6.16
N ARG A 347 2.44 8.35 6.03
CA ARG A 347 2.87 7.04 6.54
C ARG A 347 2.78 5.93 5.49
N ALA A 348 3.83 5.11 5.44
CA ALA A 348 3.78 3.75 4.93
C ALA A 348 4.30 2.76 5.96
N HIS A 349 3.51 1.74 6.26
CA HIS A 349 3.84 0.68 7.21
C HIS A 349 4.34 1.24 8.56
N TRP A 350 5.60 1.00 8.91
CA TRP A 350 6.21 1.43 10.17
C TRP A 350 7.04 2.72 10.04
N VAL A 351 6.96 3.42 8.92
CA VAL A 351 7.67 4.68 8.66
C VAL A 351 6.67 5.82 8.49
N VAL A 352 6.88 6.91 9.21
CA VAL A 352 6.11 8.15 9.11
C VAL A 352 7.07 9.31 8.80
N ILE A 353 6.80 10.07 7.75
CA ILE A 353 7.46 11.34 7.47
C ILE A 353 6.72 12.40 8.28
N GLU A 354 7.38 12.93 9.31
CA GLU A 354 6.79 13.91 10.25
C GLU A 354 7.02 15.34 9.77
N GLU A 355 8.10 15.59 9.03
CA GLU A 355 8.46 16.91 8.53
C GLU A 355 8.99 16.79 7.09
N VAL A 356 8.52 17.69 6.21
CA VAL A 356 8.98 17.80 4.82
C VAL A 356 9.82 19.08 4.71
N GLY A 357 11.10 18.94 4.36
CA GLY A 357 12.03 20.07 4.33
C GLY A 357 13.44 19.69 3.93
N HIS A 358 14.27 20.68 3.60
CA HIS A 358 15.65 20.45 3.16
C HIS A 358 16.52 19.80 4.25
N ILE A 359 17.44 18.91 3.86
CA ILE A 359 18.51 18.38 4.71
C ILE A 359 19.87 18.73 4.10
N ASP A 360 20.80 19.21 4.93
CA ASP A 360 22.17 19.47 4.49
C ASP A 360 22.80 18.23 3.82
N GLY A 361 23.41 18.45 2.65
CA GLY A 361 24.03 17.40 1.85
C GLY A 361 23.07 16.62 0.95
N ASP A 362 21.81 17.03 0.81
CA ASP A 362 20.83 16.39 -0.10
C ASP A 362 21.28 16.41 -1.57
N GLU A 363 22.14 17.35 -1.97
CA GLU A 363 22.77 17.38 -3.30
C GLU A 363 23.50 16.06 -3.64
N GLY A 364 24.10 15.41 -2.63
CA GLY A 364 24.77 14.11 -2.78
C GLY A 364 23.82 12.91 -2.83
N ARG A 365 22.51 13.11 -2.65
CA ARG A 365 21.47 12.08 -2.56
C ARG A 365 20.42 12.19 -3.67
N ALA A 366 20.70 12.92 -4.74
CA ALA A 366 19.80 13.09 -5.89
C ALA A 366 19.31 11.77 -6.52
N ALA A 367 20.00 10.64 -6.31
CA ALA A 367 19.52 9.33 -6.72
C ALA A 367 18.17 8.94 -6.07
N LEU A 368 17.92 9.37 -4.82
CA LEU A 368 16.63 9.19 -4.14
C LEU A 368 15.53 10.06 -4.76
N ALA A 369 15.88 11.26 -5.26
CA ALA A 369 14.94 12.13 -5.95
C ALA A 369 14.36 11.47 -7.22
N GLY A 370 15.14 10.57 -7.86
CA GLY A 370 14.69 9.75 -9.00
C GLY A 370 13.60 8.73 -8.69
N LEU A 371 13.26 8.52 -7.41
CA LEU A 371 12.12 7.71 -6.98
C LEU A 371 10.80 8.51 -6.94
N THR A 372 10.86 9.82 -7.18
CA THR A 372 9.73 10.76 -7.14
C THR A 372 9.50 11.41 -8.49
N GLU A 373 8.26 11.85 -8.76
CA GLU A 373 7.91 12.48 -10.04
C GLU A 373 8.60 13.84 -10.26
N SER A 374 8.72 14.65 -9.20
CA SER A 374 9.19 16.04 -9.27
C SER A 374 10.64 16.24 -8.81
N GLY A 375 11.22 15.25 -8.13
CA GLY A 375 12.49 15.40 -7.42
C GLY A 375 12.43 16.34 -6.21
N GLN A 376 11.23 16.77 -5.80
CA GLN A 376 11.03 17.72 -4.69
C GLN A 376 10.35 17.12 -3.47
N ALA A 377 9.71 15.95 -3.60
CA ALA A 377 9.08 15.27 -2.47
C ALA A 377 10.11 14.75 -1.46
N ALA A 378 9.68 14.66 -0.20
CA ALA A 378 10.39 13.90 0.81
C ALA A 378 10.45 12.43 0.40
N VAL A 379 11.58 11.77 0.66
CA VAL A 379 11.78 10.34 0.40
C VAL A 379 12.52 9.71 1.57
N VAL A 380 12.03 8.55 2.01
CA VAL A 380 12.69 7.68 2.97
C VAL A 380 12.81 6.27 2.37
N ASP A 381 14.03 5.76 2.17
CA ASP A 381 14.32 4.32 2.00
C ASP A 381 14.82 3.80 3.35
N ALA A 382 13.91 3.19 4.11
CA ALA A 382 14.17 2.60 5.41
C ALA A 382 14.41 1.10 5.28
N ARG A 383 15.49 0.61 5.89
CA ARG A 383 15.84 -0.82 5.92
C ARG A 383 16.09 -1.28 7.34
N ARG A 384 15.37 -2.31 7.77
CA ARG A 384 15.49 -2.95 9.08
C ARG A 384 16.20 -4.29 8.95
N THR A 385 17.14 -4.54 9.85
CA THR A 385 17.75 -5.87 10.05
C THR A 385 17.90 -6.11 11.54
N GLY A 386 17.04 -6.97 12.10
CA GLY A 386 16.90 -7.12 13.55
C GLY A 386 16.56 -5.78 14.20
N ASN A 387 17.39 -5.38 15.17
CA ASN A 387 17.27 -4.12 15.91
C ASN A 387 17.98 -2.91 15.26
N THR A 388 18.53 -3.07 14.06
CA THR A 388 19.17 -1.95 13.35
C THR A 388 18.27 -1.44 12.23
N VAL A 389 18.08 -0.12 12.17
CA VAL A 389 17.40 0.57 11.08
C VAL A 389 18.39 1.49 10.38
N LEU A 390 18.51 1.34 9.07
CA LEU A 390 19.25 2.22 8.18
C LEU A 390 18.25 3.07 7.39
N LEU A 391 18.38 4.39 7.48
CA LEU A 391 17.56 5.35 6.77
C LEU A 391 18.41 6.07 5.73
N GLN A 392 18.02 5.97 4.47
CA GLN A 392 18.45 6.91 3.43
C GLN A 392 17.30 7.88 3.18
N VAL A 393 17.53 9.16 3.48
CA VAL A 393 16.49 10.18 3.55
C VAL A 393 16.87 11.39 2.70
N PHE A 394 15.88 11.93 2.01
CA PHE A 394 15.95 13.12 1.18
C PHE A 394 14.74 13.99 1.49
N HIS A 395 14.93 15.30 1.69
CA HIS A 395 13.84 16.26 1.95
C HIS A 395 12.90 15.92 3.14
N ALA A 396 13.34 15.13 4.13
CA ALA A 396 12.57 14.81 5.33
C ALA A 396 13.45 14.89 6.58
N PRO A 397 13.61 16.08 7.20
CA PRO A 397 14.51 16.26 8.34
C PRO A 397 14.03 15.48 9.57
N ARG A 398 12.76 15.05 9.62
CA ARG A 398 12.20 14.31 10.74
C ARG A 398 11.36 13.13 10.28
N VAL A 399 11.69 11.97 10.85
CA VAL A 399 11.02 10.70 10.56
C VAL A 399 10.67 10.03 11.89
N ARG A 400 9.48 9.43 11.97
CA ARG A 400 9.08 8.57 13.08
C ARG A 400 9.04 7.12 12.65
N LEU A 401 9.66 6.27 13.45
CA LEU A 401 9.66 4.82 13.28
C LEU A 401 8.71 4.18 14.29
N LEU A 402 7.81 3.34 13.81
CA LEU A 402 6.88 2.59 14.66
C LEU A 402 7.49 1.24 15.00
N ILE A 403 7.61 0.94 16.29
CA ILE A 403 8.37 -0.19 16.79
C ILE A 403 7.41 -1.29 17.24
N SER A 404 7.35 -2.37 16.47
CA SER A 404 6.56 -3.57 16.78
C SER A 404 7.45 -4.64 17.41
N PRO A 405 7.08 -5.23 18.55
CA PRO A 405 7.85 -6.32 19.16
C PRO A 405 7.77 -7.62 18.35
N ALA A 406 6.95 -7.68 17.30
CA ALA A 406 6.91 -8.80 16.36
C ALA A 406 8.19 -8.90 15.51
N VAL A 407 8.91 -7.79 15.33
CA VAL A 407 10.12 -7.72 14.48
C VAL A 407 11.30 -7.02 15.13
N PHE A 408 11.11 -6.37 16.27
CA PHE A 408 12.17 -5.78 17.10
C PHE A 408 12.25 -6.52 18.44
N ASP A 409 13.47 -6.73 18.92
CA ASP A 409 13.74 -7.23 20.27
C ASP A 409 13.83 -6.04 21.24
N LEU A 410 12.78 -5.79 22.02
CA LEU A 410 12.75 -4.66 22.95
C LEU A 410 13.59 -4.91 24.22
N THR A 411 14.19 -6.10 24.37
CA THR A 411 15.14 -6.38 25.45
C THR A 411 16.55 -5.90 25.13
N GLU A 412 16.84 -5.61 23.86
CA GLU A 412 18.13 -5.16 23.37
C GLU A 412 18.06 -3.71 22.83
N PRO A 413 19.18 -2.97 22.77
CA PRO A 413 19.21 -1.66 22.17
C PRO A 413 18.76 -1.69 20.70
N ILE A 414 17.95 -0.72 20.29
CA ILE A 414 17.65 -0.40 18.90
C ILE A 414 18.65 0.65 18.42
N ARG A 415 19.15 0.47 17.20
CA ARG A 415 20.12 1.35 16.57
C ARG A 415 19.53 1.94 15.30
N VAL A 416 19.59 3.27 15.15
CA VAL A 416 19.12 3.99 13.95
C VAL A 416 20.26 4.79 13.35
N VAL A 417 20.51 4.55 12.06
CA VAL A 417 21.50 5.28 11.26
C VAL A 417 20.77 6.10 10.21
N PHE A 418 20.85 7.42 10.31
CA PHE A 418 20.25 8.39 9.41
C PHE A 418 21.32 8.94 8.46
N ASN A 419 21.17 8.67 7.16
CA ASN A 419 22.11 9.12 6.13
C ASN A 419 23.58 8.79 6.43
N GLY A 420 23.83 7.61 7.02
CA GLY A 420 25.17 7.13 7.39
C GLY A 420 25.65 7.58 8.77
N THR A 421 24.93 8.46 9.45
CA THR A 421 25.23 8.92 10.82
C THR A 421 24.34 8.21 11.82
N GLU A 422 24.92 7.66 12.88
CA GLU A 422 24.13 7.11 13.99
C GLU A 422 23.45 8.24 14.76
N VAL A 423 22.12 8.23 14.80
CA VAL A 423 21.31 9.26 15.46
C VAL A 423 20.62 8.75 16.72
N PHE A 424 20.50 7.43 16.87
CA PHE A 424 19.95 6.80 18.06
C PHE A 424 20.58 5.43 18.28
N THR A 425 20.99 5.15 19.52
CA THR A 425 21.30 3.80 20.00
C THR A 425 20.84 3.71 21.46
N GLY A 426 19.85 2.86 21.73
CA GLY A 426 19.30 2.73 23.07
C GLY A 426 18.15 1.74 23.15
N ARG A 427 17.81 1.31 24.37
CA ARG A 427 16.59 0.55 24.60
C ARG A 427 15.38 1.47 24.49
N VAL A 428 14.26 0.92 24.04
CA VAL A 428 13.01 1.66 23.86
C VAL A 428 11.98 1.10 24.81
N GLU A 429 11.37 1.99 25.59
CA GLU A 429 10.37 1.61 26.59
C GLU A 429 9.01 1.38 25.92
N PRO A 430 8.32 0.24 26.20
CA PRO A 430 6.96 0.02 25.75
C PRO A 430 5.97 1.03 26.34
N SER A 431 4.98 1.44 25.54
CA SER A 431 3.94 2.41 25.88
C SER A 431 2.56 1.87 25.52
N VAL A 432 1.70 1.72 26.53
CA VAL A 432 0.27 1.38 26.35
C VAL A 432 -0.44 2.44 25.51
N GLU A 433 -0.11 3.71 25.73
CA GLU A 433 -0.69 4.82 24.97
C GLU A 433 -0.34 4.74 23.48
N THR A 434 0.93 4.48 23.14
CA THR A 434 1.37 4.30 21.75
C THR A 434 0.69 3.10 21.10
N LEU A 435 0.58 1.98 21.83
CA LEU A 435 -0.11 0.78 21.37
C LEU A 435 -1.57 1.07 21.05
N LEU A 436 -2.30 1.71 21.95
CA LEU A 436 -3.72 2.01 21.76
C LEU A 436 -3.95 3.05 20.66
N LYS A 437 -3.09 4.07 20.56
CA LYS A 437 -3.09 5.08 19.48
C LYS A 437 -3.03 4.44 18.10
N TRP A 438 -2.05 3.57 17.86
CA TRP A 438 -1.87 2.96 16.54
C TRP A 438 -2.88 1.83 16.28
N THR A 439 -3.27 1.08 17.31
CA THR A 439 -4.34 0.08 17.18
C THR A 439 -5.67 0.74 16.80
N ALA A 440 -5.98 1.91 17.37
CA ALA A 440 -7.18 2.65 17.02
C ALA A 440 -7.17 3.17 15.57
N ARG A 441 -5.99 3.50 15.05
CA ARG A 441 -5.83 3.98 13.68
C ARG A 441 -5.95 2.85 12.64
N ASP A 442 -5.38 1.69 12.93
CA ASP A 442 -5.21 0.63 11.94
C ASP A 442 -6.29 -0.47 12.03
N ASP A 443 -6.92 -0.63 13.20
CA ASP A 443 -7.83 -1.76 13.52
C ASP A 443 -7.22 -3.10 13.07
N ASP A 444 -5.93 -3.28 13.32
CA ASP A 444 -5.14 -4.36 12.71
C ASP A 444 -4.31 -5.10 13.76
N ARG A 445 -4.68 -6.35 14.04
CA ARG A 445 -4.00 -7.16 15.04
C ARG A 445 -2.61 -7.64 14.61
N THR A 446 -2.25 -7.47 13.34
CA THR A 446 -0.92 -7.81 12.82
C THR A 446 0.03 -6.61 12.82
N MET A 447 -0.47 -5.40 13.09
CA MET A 447 0.30 -4.14 13.12
C MET A 447 0.20 -3.44 14.49
N LEU A 448 0.68 -4.12 15.53
CA LEU A 448 0.70 -3.59 16.89
C LEU A 448 2.06 -2.96 17.22
N TYR A 449 2.07 -1.68 17.61
CA TYR A 449 3.30 -0.92 17.88
C TYR A 449 3.38 -0.50 19.34
N LEU A 450 4.39 -0.99 20.06
CA LEU A 450 4.56 -0.69 21.47
C LEU A 450 5.36 0.58 21.72
N ALA A 451 6.09 1.08 20.74
CA ALA A 451 6.82 2.31 20.86
C ALA A 451 6.91 3.05 19.53
N GLU A 452 7.26 4.32 19.61
CA GLU A 452 7.59 5.16 18.47
C GLU A 452 8.92 5.87 18.74
N LEU A 453 9.78 5.92 17.73
CA LEU A 453 11.07 6.62 17.78
C LEU A 453 11.04 7.77 16.78
N GLU A 454 11.06 8.99 17.28
CA GLU A 454 11.30 10.18 16.46
C GLU A 454 12.82 10.35 16.28
N VAL A 455 13.25 10.46 15.03
CA VAL A 455 14.65 10.66 14.66
C VAL A 455 14.76 11.84 13.70
N SER A 456 15.78 12.66 13.92
CA SER A 456 16.04 13.85 13.12
C SER A 456 17.35 13.73 12.34
N ALA A 457 17.44 14.45 11.24
CA ALA A 457 18.68 14.59 10.49
C ALA A 457 19.79 15.18 11.40
N PRO A 458 21.05 14.75 11.25
CA PRO A 458 22.15 15.34 12.00
C PRO A 458 22.26 16.85 11.72
N GLY A 459 22.20 17.68 12.76
CA GLY A 459 22.37 19.13 12.63
C GLY A 459 21.11 19.94 12.34
N SER A 460 19.93 19.31 12.26
CA SER A 460 18.62 19.97 12.17
C SER A 460 18.07 20.42 13.52
#